data_AF-A0AAU1EUU6-F1
#
_entry.id   AF-A0AAU1EUU6-F1
#
_cell.length_a   1.000
_cell.length_b   1.000
_cell.length_c   1.000
_cell.angle_alpha   90.00
_cell.angle_beta   90.00
_cell.angle_gamma   90.00
#
_symmetry.space_group_name_H-M   'P 1'
#
loop_
_entity.id
_entity.type
_entity.pdbx_description
1 polymer ?
#
loop_
_entity_poly.entity_id
_entity_poly.type
_entity_poly.pdbx_seq_one_letter_code
_entity_poly.pdbx_strand_id
1 'polypeptide(L)'
;MHKALVARLTVSLACCALATVATSTVSLAADRPSPVPTSPAPGQPSGGAWSVAEALRFWTPERIASATDPSGRPGAALPGAALPGAGLPGRSASPRARADVGQQFAGIPSVGMLFTVGSDMRAHYCSASTVQSKGRNLILTAGHCLNTQAVFVPKYDSSRTLKQQPYGIWPVDEWFADKRYVKNSRGRESDLDYAFARVKPNGTTNLQDAVGGSTLARPATPENAVTTVGYPNVGRNPQDRPVQCTSRTQALPGYNQMRIDCAGMWDGVSGGPFFSTLDRAKGTGEIIGNVGGWNGGGPGVPTTHPAYNRISYSPVYTDRFFQLYDDADNGRHNDFGPYLQPTLPFAMGGWEQWQNARLLATGEFTGEGSGDLIAVWADGSVDLYQGSGTGDPQRPFSATVRLAAPGSVWKNARAIAGGKFTGSGTDGLVVRWSDGELSEYRHVDRKGFHDEKTLAKHKNWQNARLISVGRHTPGALRDDLVVVWANGSVGMYADVDTKAVSKGTFLAKPNKTWPYATQITSGQFTGRTSDDLLVRWADGETTIHPGVDFAGLHGEIKIRPSKSPWSRADVVTAGAFGPDTTRNDVLVRWRDGSVTLHPGVDKAGLHKETKLVR
;
A
#
# COMPACT_ATOMS: atom_id res chain seq x y z
N MET A 1 -12.74 69.58 4.61
CA MET A 1 -12.40 70.98 4.22
C MET A 1 -11.78 70.95 2.83
N HIS A 2 -11.95 72.01 2.02
CA HIS A 2 -11.42 72.20 0.65
C HIS A 2 -11.81 71.10 -0.38
N LYS A 3 -12.61 71.32 -1.45
CA LYS A 3 -12.66 72.34 -2.53
C LYS A 3 -11.55 72.25 -3.60
N ALA A 4 -11.88 71.62 -4.73
CA ALA A 4 -11.62 72.07 -6.12
C ALA A 4 -12.61 71.30 -7.02
N LEU A 5 -13.64 71.91 -7.65
CA LEU A 5 -13.70 72.90 -8.73
C LEU A 5 -13.69 72.24 -10.12
N VAL A 6 -14.70 72.58 -10.94
CA VAL A 6 -14.98 71.98 -12.27
C VAL A 6 -14.50 72.91 -13.37
N ALA A 7 -13.96 72.34 -14.45
CA ALA A 7 -13.84 73.00 -15.75
C ALA A 7 -14.52 72.15 -16.84
N ARG A 8 -15.35 72.79 -17.68
CA ARG A 8 -15.90 72.23 -18.93
C ARG A 8 -15.33 73.04 -20.09
N LEU A 9 -15.15 72.40 -21.24
CA LEU A 9 -15.07 73.11 -22.53
C LEU A 9 -15.95 72.42 -23.58
N THR A 10 -16.36 73.21 -24.57
CA THR A 10 -17.31 72.94 -25.66
C THR A 10 -16.79 71.86 -26.64
N VAL A 11 -17.60 71.03 -27.35
CA VAL A 11 -18.73 71.31 -28.27
C VAL A 11 -18.23 72.18 -29.46
N SER A 12 -18.41 71.88 -30.76
CA SER A 12 -19.33 71.04 -31.56
C SER A 12 -18.62 70.58 -32.86
N LEU A 13 -19.16 69.97 -33.95
CA LEU A 13 -20.49 69.54 -34.45
C LEU A 13 -20.28 68.45 -35.57
N ALA A 14 -21.37 67.97 -36.18
CA ALA A 14 -21.49 67.47 -37.58
C ALA A 14 -20.94 66.07 -37.96
N CYS A 15 -21.65 65.22 -38.74
CA CYS A 15 -23.08 65.22 -39.10
C CYS A 15 -23.56 63.84 -39.64
N CYS A 16 -24.88 63.76 -39.91
CA CYS A 16 -25.59 62.80 -40.79
C CYS A 16 -25.95 61.37 -40.30
N ALA A 17 -27.26 61.25 -40.01
CA ALA A 17 -28.19 60.19 -40.46
C ALA A 17 -28.29 58.83 -39.72
N LEU A 18 -29.52 58.30 -39.72
CA LEU A 18 -29.96 57.13 -38.96
C LEU A 18 -30.01 55.86 -39.82
N ALA A 19 -29.69 54.72 -39.20
CA ALA A 19 -30.38 53.44 -39.44
C ALA A 19 -30.27 52.57 -38.18
N THR A 20 -31.34 51.86 -37.81
CA THR A 20 -31.37 50.97 -36.63
C THR A 20 -30.86 49.57 -36.96
N VAL A 21 -29.86 49.09 -36.22
CA VAL A 21 -29.42 47.68 -36.24
C VAL A 21 -29.25 47.21 -34.79
N ALA A 22 -29.77 46.03 -34.46
CA ALA A 22 -29.62 45.44 -33.13
C ALA A 22 -28.18 44.92 -32.92
N THR A 23 -27.59 45.16 -31.75
CA THR A 23 -26.24 44.69 -31.41
C THR A 23 -26.23 43.84 -30.15
N SER A 24 -25.55 42.71 -30.26
CA SER A 24 -25.41 41.65 -29.25
C SER A 24 -24.73 42.13 -27.96
N THR A 25 -25.12 41.59 -26.82
CA THR A 25 -24.40 41.75 -25.56
C THR A 25 -23.06 41.01 -25.61
N VAL A 26 -21.95 41.74 -25.53
CA VAL A 26 -20.61 41.15 -25.42
C VAL A 26 -20.40 40.66 -23.99
N SER A 27 -20.41 39.35 -23.81
CA SER A 27 -19.83 38.72 -22.61
C SER A 27 -18.33 38.55 -22.83
N LEU A 28 -17.49 39.08 -21.93
CA LEU A 28 -16.09 38.67 -21.87
C LEU A 28 -16.02 37.24 -21.36
N ALA A 29 -15.90 36.28 -22.27
CA ALA A 29 -15.50 34.94 -21.93
C ALA A 29 -14.03 34.97 -21.47
N ALA A 30 -13.77 34.53 -20.24
CA ALA A 30 -12.40 34.15 -19.86
C ALA A 30 -12.03 32.90 -20.66
N ASP A 31 -10.83 32.89 -21.25
CA ASP A 31 -10.35 31.76 -22.07
C ASP A 31 -10.41 30.45 -21.29
N ARG A 32 -11.34 29.57 -21.71
CA ARG A 32 -11.28 28.16 -21.37
C ARG A 32 -10.26 27.52 -22.32
N PRO A 33 -9.21 26.84 -21.82
CA PRO A 33 -8.33 26.09 -22.70
C PRO A 33 -9.17 25.06 -23.47
N SER A 34 -9.08 25.09 -24.80
CA SER A 34 -9.73 24.11 -25.67
C SER A 34 -9.41 22.69 -25.21
N PRO A 35 -10.37 21.74 -25.27
CA PRO A 35 -10.06 20.34 -25.01
C PRO A 35 -8.97 19.90 -25.99
N VAL A 36 -7.78 19.58 -25.47
CA VAL A 36 -6.71 18.96 -26.25
C VAL A 36 -7.29 17.72 -26.93
N PRO A 37 -7.10 17.53 -28.25
CA PRO A 37 -7.57 16.32 -28.91
C PRO A 37 -7.01 15.10 -28.19
N THR A 38 -7.89 14.31 -27.58
CA THR A 38 -7.50 13.04 -26.96
C THR A 38 -6.94 12.16 -28.07
N SER A 39 -5.62 11.95 -28.06
CA SER A 39 -4.96 11.00 -28.94
C SER A 39 -5.74 9.67 -28.90
N PRO A 40 -5.98 9.00 -30.05
CA PRO A 40 -6.59 7.68 -30.04
C PRO A 40 -5.83 6.78 -29.06
N ALA A 41 -6.57 6.04 -28.24
CA ALA A 41 -5.98 5.02 -27.40
C ALA A 41 -5.17 4.06 -28.29
N PRO A 42 -3.99 3.56 -27.86
CA PRO A 42 -3.22 2.62 -28.66
C PRO A 42 -4.11 1.44 -29.07
N GLY A 43 -4.31 1.26 -30.37
CA GLY A 43 -5.00 0.08 -30.88
C GLY A 43 -4.27 -1.17 -30.40
N GLN A 44 -5.01 -2.21 -30.00
CA GLN A 44 -4.37 -3.45 -29.58
C GLN A 44 -3.41 -3.93 -30.69
N PRO A 45 -2.16 -4.30 -30.35
CA PRO A 45 -1.22 -4.78 -31.34
C PRO A 45 -1.68 -6.15 -31.84
N SER A 46 -2.25 -6.21 -33.04
CA SER A 46 -2.44 -7.48 -33.75
C SER A 46 -1.08 -8.18 -33.85
N GLY A 47 -0.99 -9.42 -33.37
CA GLY A 47 0.15 -10.26 -33.68
C GLY A 47 0.29 -10.36 -35.19
N GLY A 48 1.49 -10.14 -35.72
CA GLY A 48 1.73 -10.36 -37.14
C GLY A 48 1.37 -11.80 -37.54
N ALA A 49 1.03 -12.03 -38.80
CA ALA A 49 0.74 -13.36 -39.35
C ALA A 49 2.01 -14.23 -39.46
N TRP A 50 2.70 -14.46 -38.34
CA TRP A 50 4.00 -15.11 -38.22
C TRP A 50 3.83 -16.58 -37.85
N SER A 51 4.56 -17.45 -38.52
CA SER A 51 4.72 -18.87 -38.17
C SER A 51 5.76 -19.08 -37.07
N VAL A 52 5.80 -20.29 -36.48
CA VAL A 52 6.90 -20.72 -35.59
C VAL A 52 8.27 -20.63 -36.29
N ALA A 53 8.32 -20.86 -37.60
CA ALA A 53 9.54 -20.75 -38.39
C ALA A 53 10.02 -19.29 -38.54
N GLU A 54 9.11 -18.32 -38.68
CA GLU A 54 9.45 -16.89 -38.72
C GLU A 54 9.80 -16.36 -37.33
N ALA A 55 9.09 -16.80 -36.28
CA ALA A 55 9.49 -16.54 -34.91
C ALA A 55 10.91 -17.08 -34.62
N LEU A 56 11.28 -18.27 -35.08
CA LEU A 56 12.64 -18.84 -34.95
C LEU A 56 13.71 -18.13 -35.81
N ARG A 57 13.32 -17.43 -36.89
CA ARG A 57 14.24 -16.58 -37.69
C ARG A 57 14.43 -15.21 -37.06
N PHE A 58 13.37 -14.66 -36.49
CA PHE A 58 13.36 -13.33 -35.90
C PHE A 58 13.93 -13.32 -34.48
N TRP A 59 13.55 -14.30 -33.66
CA TRP A 59 14.15 -14.56 -32.36
C TRP A 59 15.34 -15.50 -32.54
N THR A 60 16.49 -14.91 -32.89
CA THR A 60 17.76 -15.63 -32.87
C THR A 60 18.26 -15.78 -31.42
N PRO A 61 19.16 -16.74 -31.12
CA PRO A 61 19.75 -16.86 -29.79
C PRO A 61 20.41 -15.57 -29.29
N GLU A 62 20.98 -14.77 -30.19
CA GLU A 62 21.64 -13.50 -29.89
C GLU A 62 20.64 -12.39 -29.54
N ARG A 63 19.44 -12.42 -30.15
CA ARG A 63 18.35 -11.47 -29.84
C ARG A 63 17.60 -11.79 -28.54
N ILE A 64 17.58 -13.05 -28.13
CA ILE A 64 17.12 -13.42 -26.78
C ILE A 64 18.23 -13.23 -25.75
N ALA A 65 19.49 -13.53 -26.09
CA ALA A 65 20.63 -13.15 -25.25
C ALA A 65 20.63 -11.64 -24.98
N SER A 66 20.43 -10.79 -25.99
CA SER A 66 20.35 -9.32 -25.83
C SER A 66 19.08 -8.81 -25.13
N ALA A 67 18.00 -9.61 -25.06
CA ALA A 67 16.92 -9.37 -24.10
C ALA A 67 17.46 -9.54 -22.67
N THR A 68 18.07 -10.70 -22.43
CA THR A 68 18.64 -11.13 -21.16
C THR A 68 20.10 -10.66 -20.97
N ASP A 69 20.33 -9.35 -21.18
CA ASP A 69 21.61 -8.61 -21.17
C ASP A 69 22.88 -9.48 -20.95
N PRO A 70 23.61 -9.84 -22.01
CA PRO A 70 24.73 -10.76 -21.90
C PRO A 70 25.99 -10.06 -21.36
N SER A 71 26.02 -8.73 -21.25
CA SER A 71 27.19 -7.97 -20.79
C SER A 71 27.46 -8.15 -19.29
N GLY A 72 26.43 -8.50 -18.50
CA GLY A 72 26.53 -8.81 -17.07
C GLY A 72 26.85 -10.26 -16.74
N ARG A 73 27.04 -11.15 -17.73
CA ARG A 73 27.25 -12.59 -17.50
C ARG A 73 28.72 -12.89 -17.16
N PRO A 74 29.04 -13.49 -15.99
CA PRO A 74 30.37 -14.05 -15.76
C PRO A 74 30.65 -15.14 -16.81
N GLY A 75 31.81 -15.06 -17.47
CA GLY A 75 32.21 -16.03 -18.48
C GLY A 75 32.26 -17.46 -17.91
N ALA A 76 31.87 -18.45 -18.72
CA ALA A 76 31.90 -19.85 -18.31
C ALA A 76 33.33 -20.26 -17.91
N ALA A 77 33.50 -20.64 -16.65
CA ALA A 77 34.81 -21.00 -16.12
C ALA A 77 35.37 -22.24 -16.83
N LEU A 78 36.61 -22.15 -17.31
CA LEU A 78 37.33 -23.27 -17.90
C LEU A 78 37.58 -24.36 -16.85
N PRO A 79 37.51 -25.65 -17.22
CA PRO A 79 37.73 -26.74 -16.28
C PRO A 79 39.21 -26.90 -15.94
N GLY A 80 39.57 -26.74 -14.66
CA GLY A 80 40.84 -27.24 -14.12
C GLY A 80 41.72 -26.23 -13.37
N ALA A 81 41.36 -25.93 -12.12
CA ALA A 81 42.32 -25.49 -11.11
C ALA A 81 41.80 -25.91 -9.72
N ALA A 82 42.39 -26.95 -9.13
CA ALA A 82 42.12 -27.32 -7.74
C ALA A 82 42.99 -26.44 -6.81
N LEU A 83 42.41 -25.95 -5.72
CA LEU A 83 43.14 -25.29 -4.63
C LEU A 83 42.90 -26.06 -3.31
N PRO A 84 43.91 -26.12 -2.43
CA PRO A 84 43.92 -27.07 -1.32
C PRO A 84 42.95 -26.70 -0.20
N GLY A 85 42.40 -27.71 0.47
CA GLY A 85 41.49 -27.52 1.60
C GLY A 85 42.21 -27.19 2.90
N ALA A 86 41.61 -26.32 3.70
CA ALA A 86 41.85 -26.19 5.13
C ALA A 86 40.51 -26.41 5.85
N GLY A 87 40.41 -27.47 6.66
CA GLY A 87 39.17 -27.87 7.32
C GLY A 87 39.21 -27.70 8.83
N LEU A 88 38.12 -27.20 9.41
CA LEU A 88 37.78 -27.36 10.83
C LEU A 88 36.27 -27.66 10.97
N PRO A 89 35.81 -28.33 12.05
CA PRO A 89 34.57 -29.08 12.00
C PRO A 89 33.34 -28.38 12.59
N GLY A 90 32.18 -28.67 11.99
CA GLY A 90 30.99 -29.08 12.74
C GLY A 90 30.06 -28.01 13.33
N ARG A 91 29.04 -27.61 12.54
CA ARG A 91 27.63 -27.80 12.96
C ARG A 91 26.65 -27.66 11.79
N SER A 92 26.02 -28.76 11.42
CA SER A 92 24.98 -28.81 10.38
C SER A 92 23.65 -28.26 10.90
N ALA A 93 23.38 -26.99 10.62
CA ALA A 93 22.07 -26.38 10.84
C ALA A 93 21.67 -25.63 9.57
N SER A 94 21.08 -26.34 8.59
CA SER A 94 20.52 -25.73 7.39
C SER A 94 19.47 -24.69 7.79
N PRO A 95 19.64 -23.39 7.48
CA PRO A 95 18.62 -22.40 7.78
C PRO A 95 17.35 -22.76 7.01
N ARG A 96 16.20 -22.85 7.70
CA ARG A 96 14.92 -22.76 7.02
C ARG A 96 14.88 -21.39 6.35
N ALA A 97 14.97 -21.35 5.02
CA ALA A 97 14.77 -20.12 4.26
C ALA A 97 13.43 -19.49 4.68
N ARG A 98 13.43 -18.19 4.97
CA ARG A 98 12.19 -17.50 5.31
C ARG A 98 11.25 -17.53 4.11
N ALA A 99 9.95 -17.68 4.35
CA ALA A 99 8.97 -17.91 3.29
C ALA A 99 8.80 -16.68 2.36
N ASP A 100 9.02 -15.48 2.91
CA ASP A 100 9.07 -14.18 2.23
C ASP A 100 10.32 -13.96 1.37
N VAL A 101 11.23 -14.93 1.27
CA VAL A 101 12.44 -14.83 0.43
C VAL A 101 12.33 -15.79 -0.76
N GLY A 102 12.31 -15.20 -1.95
CA GLY A 102 12.24 -15.91 -3.22
C GLY A 102 13.47 -16.79 -3.48
N GLN A 103 13.20 -17.96 -4.06
CA GLN A 103 14.18 -19.02 -4.30
C GLN A 103 14.27 -19.27 -5.81
N GLN A 104 15.48 -19.22 -6.36
CA GLN A 104 15.76 -19.74 -7.70
C GLN A 104 15.50 -21.24 -7.74
N PHE A 105 14.89 -21.72 -8.82
CA PHE A 105 14.60 -23.14 -9.01
C PHE A 105 14.58 -23.53 -10.50
N ALA A 106 14.23 -24.79 -10.80
CA ALA A 106 14.27 -25.35 -12.16
C ALA A 106 13.06 -24.97 -13.05
N GLY A 107 12.17 -24.09 -12.60
CA GLY A 107 10.96 -23.69 -13.34
C GLY A 107 9.81 -24.70 -13.31
N ILE A 108 8.64 -24.22 -13.71
CA ILE A 108 7.38 -24.99 -13.79
C ILE A 108 6.99 -25.09 -15.27
N PRO A 109 6.54 -26.26 -15.79
CA PRO A 109 6.07 -26.39 -17.18
C PRO A 109 5.10 -25.28 -17.61
N SER A 110 4.03 -25.03 -16.86
CA SER A 110 2.99 -24.05 -17.24
C SER A 110 3.37 -22.58 -16.98
N VAL A 111 4.63 -22.25 -16.65
CA VAL A 111 5.09 -20.87 -16.41
C VAL A 111 6.35 -20.62 -17.21
N GLY A 112 6.44 -19.48 -17.89
CA GLY A 112 7.52 -19.21 -18.83
C GLY A 112 7.82 -17.73 -19.00
N MET A 113 8.85 -17.45 -19.79
CA MET A 113 9.21 -16.10 -20.19
C MET A 113 8.47 -15.73 -21.48
N LEU A 114 7.90 -14.53 -21.52
CA LEU A 114 7.32 -13.90 -22.70
C LEU A 114 8.33 -12.90 -23.26
N PHE A 115 8.97 -13.22 -24.38
CA PHE A 115 9.88 -12.31 -25.08
C PHE A 115 9.10 -11.44 -26.06
N THR A 116 9.44 -10.16 -26.14
CA THR A 116 8.75 -9.12 -26.93
C THR A 116 9.76 -8.11 -27.49
N VAL A 117 9.54 -7.53 -28.68
CA VAL A 117 10.45 -6.49 -29.23
C VAL A 117 9.83 -5.10 -29.14
N GLY A 118 10.51 -4.20 -28.42
CA GLY A 118 10.15 -2.79 -28.29
C GLY A 118 10.32 -2.02 -29.60
N SER A 119 9.74 -0.83 -29.67
CA SER A 119 9.87 0.08 -30.82
C SER A 119 11.30 0.61 -31.05
N ASP A 120 12.20 0.39 -30.09
CA ASP A 120 13.64 0.65 -30.17
C ASP A 120 14.45 -0.58 -30.64
N MET A 121 13.77 -1.64 -31.09
CA MET A 121 14.31 -2.95 -31.45
C MET A 121 15.02 -3.70 -30.31
N ARG A 122 14.89 -3.26 -29.05
CA ARG A 122 15.36 -4.02 -27.88
C ARG A 122 14.32 -5.04 -27.47
N ALA A 123 14.77 -6.15 -26.91
CA ALA A 123 13.88 -7.21 -26.47
C ALA A 123 13.54 -7.04 -24.98
N HIS A 124 12.26 -6.81 -24.68
CA HIS A 124 11.73 -6.83 -23.32
C HIS A 124 11.20 -8.23 -23.00
N TYR A 125 11.23 -8.60 -21.72
CA TYR A 125 10.64 -9.84 -21.24
C TYR A 125 9.69 -9.59 -20.07
N CYS A 126 8.59 -10.32 -20.10
CA CYS A 126 7.69 -10.53 -18.98
C CYS A 126 7.67 -12.02 -18.63
N SER A 127 6.93 -12.37 -17.59
CA SER A 127 6.49 -13.72 -17.28
C SER A 127 5.06 -13.95 -17.78
N ALA A 128 4.71 -15.20 -18.04
CA ALA A 128 3.34 -15.59 -18.35
C ALA A 128 3.07 -17.03 -17.88
N SER A 129 1.78 -17.38 -17.78
CA SER A 129 1.35 -18.72 -17.36
C SER A 129 0.29 -19.30 -18.28
N THR A 130 0.36 -20.61 -18.53
CA THR A 130 -0.66 -21.33 -19.31
C THR A 130 -1.90 -21.56 -18.46
N VAL A 131 -3.03 -21.05 -18.93
CA VAL A 131 -4.35 -21.21 -18.31
C VAL A 131 -5.19 -22.20 -19.11
N GLN A 132 -6.20 -22.80 -18.49
CA GLN A 132 -7.18 -23.64 -19.19
C GLN A 132 -7.97 -22.82 -20.22
N SER A 133 -8.42 -23.47 -21.28
CA SER A 133 -9.19 -22.87 -22.38
C SER A 133 -9.70 -23.95 -23.34
N LYS A 134 -10.82 -23.70 -24.04
CA LYS A 134 -11.41 -24.57 -25.06
C LYS A 134 -10.41 -24.86 -26.19
N GLY A 135 -9.69 -23.82 -26.64
CA GLY A 135 -8.65 -23.91 -27.68
C GLY A 135 -7.32 -24.52 -27.23
N ARG A 136 -7.17 -24.87 -25.94
CA ARG A 136 -5.96 -25.47 -25.35
C ARG A 136 -4.67 -24.63 -25.49
N ASN A 137 -4.80 -23.33 -25.79
CA ASN A 137 -3.72 -22.46 -26.25
C ASN A 137 -3.76 -21.01 -25.70
N LEU A 138 -4.35 -20.78 -24.52
CA LEU A 138 -4.28 -19.47 -23.85
C LEU A 138 -3.13 -19.37 -22.83
N ILE A 139 -2.56 -18.17 -22.73
CA ILE A 139 -1.71 -17.72 -21.63
C ILE A 139 -2.29 -16.48 -20.94
N LEU A 140 -1.94 -16.30 -19.67
CA LEU A 140 -2.20 -15.14 -18.82
C LEU A 140 -0.89 -14.38 -18.57
N THR A 141 -0.92 -13.05 -18.65
CA THR A 141 0.19 -12.13 -18.32
C THR A 141 -0.37 -10.76 -17.89
N ALA A 142 0.49 -9.75 -17.74
CA ALA A 142 0.09 -8.38 -17.38
C ALA A 142 -0.30 -7.54 -18.62
N GLY A 143 -1.17 -6.54 -18.44
CA GLY A 143 -1.63 -5.65 -19.50
C GLY A 143 -0.51 -4.80 -20.12
N HIS A 144 0.50 -4.43 -19.33
CA HIS A 144 1.67 -3.70 -19.85
C HIS A 144 2.63 -4.54 -20.72
N CYS A 145 2.48 -5.87 -20.75
CA CYS A 145 3.35 -6.80 -21.49
C CYS A 145 2.96 -6.98 -22.97
N LEU A 146 1.84 -6.38 -23.42
CA LEU A 146 1.36 -6.46 -24.80
C LEU A 146 2.37 -5.93 -25.84
N ASN A 147 2.55 -6.67 -26.94
CA ASN A 147 3.51 -6.36 -27.99
C ASN A 147 3.19 -7.05 -29.33
N THR A 148 3.55 -6.43 -30.46
CA THR A 148 3.30 -6.96 -31.83
C THR A 148 4.12 -8.19 -32.20
N GLN A 149 5.27 -8.41 -31.56
CA GLN A 149 6.27 -9.43 -31.92
C GLN A 149 6.63 -10.28 -30.70
N ALA A 150 5.61 -10.94 -30.14
CA ALA A 150 5.70 -11.68 -28.89
C ALA A 150 5.82 -13.20 -29.07
N VAL A 151 6.61 -13.86 -28.21
CA VAL A 151 6.72 -15.32 -28.13
C VAL A 151 6.79 -15.78 -26.67
N PHE A 152 6.01 -16.81 -26.34
CA PHE A 152 6.05 -17.46 -25.03
C PHE A 152 6.98 -18.68 -25.05
N VAL A 153 7.81 -18.81 -24.02
CA VAL A 153 8.76 -19.93 -23.85
C VAL A 153 8.51 -20.57 -22.48
N PRO A 154 7.68 -21.63 -22.40
CA PRO A 154 7.34 -22.32 -21.16
C PRO A 154 8.58 -22.99 -20.56
N LYS A 155 8.76 -22.84 -19.24
CA LYS A 155 9.92 -23.35 -18.50
C LYS A 155 11.26 -23.01 -19.20
N TYR A 156 11.40 -21.74 -19.61
CA TYR A 156 12.62 -21.21 -20.22
C TYR A 156 13.87 -21.60 -19.42
N ASP A 157 14.85 -22.15 -20.14
CA ASP A 157 16.14 -22.62 -19.65
C ASP A 157 17.25 -21.86 -20.40
N SER A 158 17.89 -20.93 -19.69
CA SER A 158 18.93 -20.04 -20.21
C SER A 158 20.22 -20.73 -20.63
N SER A 159 20.38 -22.03 -20.31
CA SER A 159 21.50 -22.86 -20.79
C SER A 159 21.29 -23.42 -22.21
N ARG A 160 20.12 -23.19 -22.82
CA ARG A 160 19.70 -23.82 -24.08
C ARG A 160 19.41 -22.81 -25.19
N THR A 161 19.75 -23.17 -26.43
CA THR A 161 19.26 -22.43 -27.60
C THR A 161 17.74 -22.56 -27.73
N LEU A 162 17.09 -21.64 -28.46
CA LEU A 162 15.63 -21.62 -28.61
C LEU A 162 15.05 -22.90 -29.21
N LYS A 163 15.79 -23.56 -30.10
CA LYS A 163 15.40 -24.85 -30.71
C LYS A 163 15.50 -26.04 -29.73
N GLN A 164 16.13 -25.86 -28.58
CA GLN A 164 16.36 -26.88 -27.55
C GLN A 164 15.54 -26.65 -26.27
N GLN A 165 14.76 -25.57 -26.20
CA GLN A 165 13.94 -25.20 -25.04
C GLN A 165 12.98 -26.34 -24.68
N PRO A 166 12.77 -26.66 -23.38
CA PRO A 166 12.18 -27.93 -22.97
C PRO A 166 10.78 -28.21 -23.53
N TYR A 167 10.00 -27.16 -23.81
CA TYR A 167 8.65 -27.24 -24.39
C TYR A 167 8.52 -26.43 -25.70
N GLY A 168 9.64 -26.14 -26.37
CA GLY A 168 9.67 -25.31 -27.59
C GLY A 168 9.33 -23.84 -27.35
N ILE A 169 8.92 -23.14 -28.42
CA ILE A 169 8.51 -21.74 -28.39
C ILE A 169 7.12 -21.57 -29.03
N TRP A 170 6.33 -20.64 -28.52
CA TRP A 170 4.91 -20.49 -28.83
C TRP A 170 4.62 -19.05 -29.23
N PRO A 171 4.60 -18.72 -30.54
CA PRO A 171 4.33 -17.36 -31.02
C PRO A 171 2.94 -16.91 -30.58
N VAL A 172 2.82 -15.66 -30.12
CA VAL A 172 1.50 -15.07 -29.87
C VAL A 172 0.81 -14.84 -31.21
N ASP A 173 -0.44 -15.28 -31.29
CA ASP A 173 -1.36 -15.07 -32.40
C ASP A 173 -2.14 -13.77 -32.17
N GLU A 174 -2.75 -13.66 -31.00
CA GLU A 174 -3.72 -12.63 -30.68
C GLU A 174 -3.67 -12.27 -29.19
N TRP A 175 -3.85 -10.98 -28.90
CA TRP A 175 -3.91 -10.43 -27.54
C TRP A 175 -5.35 -10.13 -27.13
N PHE A 176 -5.62 -10.18 -25.83
CA PHE A 176 -6.90 -9.80 -25.24
C PHE A 176 -6.65 -9.01 -23.96
N ALA A 177 -6.80 -7.69 -24.02
CA ALA A 177 -6.61 -6.77 -22.89
C ALA A 177 -7.76 -5.74 -22.81
N ASP A 178 -8.03 -5.24 -21.61
CA ASP A 178 -8.98 -4.13 -21.46
C ASP A 178 -8.39 -2.85 -22.06
N LYS A 179 -9.03 -2.31 -23.12
CA LYS A 179 -8.57 -1.09 -23.83
C LYS A 179 -8.49 0.17 -22.96
N ARG A 180 -8.98 0.11 -21.72
CA ARG A 180 -8.96 1.21 -20.73
C ARG A 180 -7.79 1.11 -19.76
N TYR A 181 -7.05 0.00 -19.78
CA TYR A 181 -5.78 -0.10 -19.07
C TYR A 181 -4.80 0.95 -19.62
N VAL A 182 -4.17 1.70 -18.71
CA VAL A 182 -3.12 2.69 -19.05
C VAL A 182 -1.80 2.16 -18.53
N LYS A 183 -0.84 1.97 -19.45
CA LYS A 183 0.45 1.31 -19.18
C LYS A 183 1.18 1.94 -17.99
N ASN A 184 1.49 1.11 -17.00
CA ASN A 184 2.17 1.46 -15.75
C ASN A 184 1.48 2.58 -14.95
N SER A 185 0.18 2.79 -15.12
CA SER A 185 -0.53 3.88 -14.41
C SER A 185 -0.55 3.69 -12.90
N ARG A 186 -0.72 4.81 -12.20
CA ARG A 186 -0.97 4.91 -10.75
C ARG A 186 -2.42 5.31 -10.46
N GLY A 187 -3.28 5.43 -11.47
CA GLY A 187 -4.72 5.64 -11.34
C GLY A 187 -5.50 4.35 -11.10
N ARG A 188 -6.82 4.46 -10.97
CA ARG A 188 -7.74 3.32 -10.73
C ARG A 188 -7.72 2.29 -11.85
N GLU A 189 -7.49 2.72 -13.09
CA GLU A 189 -7.37 1.89 -14.28
C GLU A 189 -6.14 0.96 -14.25
N SER A 190 -5.23 1.12 -13.29
CA SER A 190 -4.20 0.12 -12.98
C SER A 190 -4.79 -1.20 -12.46
N ASP A 191 -6.02 -1.21 -11.94
CA ASP A 191 -6.78 -2.43 -11.60
C ASP A 191 -7.04 -3.36 -12.80
N LEU A 192 -6.73 -2.91 -14.03
CA LEU A 192 -6.94 -3.62 -15.30
C LEU A 192 -5.63 -4.20 -15.88
N ASP A 193 -4.54 -4.26 -15.13
CA ASP A 193 -3.21 -4.72 -15.60
C ASP A 193 -3.09 -6.25 -15.70
N TYR A 194 -3.99 -6.84 -16.47
CA TYR A 194 -3.98 -8.25 -16.83
C TYR A 194 -4.39 -8.39 -18.29
N ALA A 195 -3.87 -9.41 -18.95
CA ALA A 195 -4.21 -9.74 -20.32
C ALA A 195 -4.09 -11.24 -20.57
N PHE A 196 -4.84 -11.72 -21.56
CA PHE A 196 -4.65 -13.03 -22.12
C PHE A 196 -3.99 -12.92 -23.49
N ALA A 197 -3.29 -13.97 -23.90
CA ALA A 197 -2.83 -14.15 -25.27
C ALA A 197 -3.22 -15.54 -25.76
N ARG A 198 -3.68 -15.64 -27.01
CA ARG A 198 -3.76 -16.89 -27.75
C ARG A 198 -2.42 -17.13 -28.42
N VAL A 199 -1.85 -18.33 -28.27
CA VAL A 199 -0.63 -18.75 -28.97
C VAL A 199 -0.92 -19.72 -30.10
N LYS A 200 -0.04 -19.75 -31.09
CA LYS A 200 -0.10 -20.69 -32.22
C LYS A 200 0.34 -22.10 -31.77
N PRO A 201 -0.30 -23.17 -32.25
CA PRO A 201 0.14 -24.53 -31.97
C PRO A 201 1.53 -24.80 -32.56
N ASN A 202 2.28 -25.69 -31.92
CA ASN A 202 3.58 -26.13 -32.41
C ASN A 202 3.40 -27.43 -33.20
N GLY A 203 3.27 -27.31 -34.53
CA GLY A 203 2.83 -28.41 -35.38
C GLY A 203 1.38 -28.76 -35.08
N THR A 204 1.13 -30.00 -34.62
CA THR A 204 -0.20 -30.49 -34.22
C THR A 204 -0.47 -30.39 -32.71
N THR A 205 0.50 -29.92 -31.91
CA THR A 205 0.41 -29.89 -30.45
C THR A 205 -0.02 -28.51 -29.95
N ASN A 206 -1.03 -28.44 -29.08
CA ASN A 206 -1.43 -27.19 -28.42
C ASN A 206 -0.65 -26.98 -27.11
N LEU A 207 -0.63 -25.75 -26.59
CA LEU A 207 0.21 -25.40 -25.44
C LEU A 207 -0.12 -26.25 -24.21
N GLN A 208 -1.40 -26.40 -23.86
CA GLN A 208 -1.81 -27.21 -22.71
C GLN A 208 -1.56 -28.72 -22.88
N ASP A 209 -1.35 -29.22 -24.11
CA ASP A 209 -0.94 -30.60 -24.34
C ASP A 209 0.55 -30.82 -24.00
N ALA A 210 1.37 -29.78 -24.15
CA ALA A 210 2.80 -29.80 -23.83
C ALA A 210 3.10 -29.50 -22.35
N VAL A 211 2.34 -28.58 -21.71
CA VAL A 211 2.67 -28.08 -20.36
C VAL A 211 1.51 -28.05 -19.35
N GLY A 212 0.33 -28.54 -19.73
CA GLY A 212 -0.88 -28.42 -18.91
C GLY A 212 -1.46 -27.01 -18.88
N GLY A 213 -2.63 -26.85 -18.26
CA GLY A 213 -3.27 -25.55 -18.05
C GLY A 213 -3.73 -25.40 -16.60
N SER A 214 -3.42 -24.25 -16.00
CA SER A 214 -3.86 -23.91 -14.65
C SER A 214 -5.29 -23.35 -14.66
N THR A 215 -6.02 -23.57 -13.57
CA THR A 215 -7.37 -23.01 -13.37
C THR A 215 -7.30 -21.55 -12.92
N LEU A 216 -8.39 -20.81 -13.14
CA LEU A 216 -8.55 -19.42 -12.72
C LEU A 216 -9.68 -19.34 -11.68
N ALA A 217 -9.39 -18.75 -10.52
CA ALA A 217 -10.34 -18.59 -9.43
C ALA A 217 -10.40 -17.14 -8.93
N ARG A 218 -11.41 -16.84 -8.13
CA ARG A 218 -11.55 -15.53 -7.47
C ARG A 218 -10.96 -15.64 -6.06
N PRO A 219 -10.11 -14.69 -5.63
CA PRO A 219 -9.72 -14.62 -4.22
C PRO A 219 -10.96 -14.33 -3.36
N ALA A 220 -11.27 -15.22 -2.40
CA ALA A 220 -12.43 -15.07 -1.52
C ALA A 220 -12.27 -13.94 -0.49
N THR A 221 -11.02 -13.67 -0.11
CA THR A 221 -10.57 -12.55 0.72
C THR A 221 -9.34 -11.92 0.05
N PRO A 222 -8.96 -10.67 0.36
CA PRO A 222 -7.69 -10.10 -0.10
C PRO A 222 -6.48 -10.86 0.47
N GLU A 223 -6.61 -11.45 1.66
CA GLU A 223 -5.57 -12.22 2.34
C GLU A 223 -5.61 -13.71 1.93
N ASN A 224 -4.71 -14.10 1.04
CA ASN A 224 -4.52 -15.48 0.58
C ASN A 224 -3.09 -15.92 0.89
N ALA A 225 -2.86 -17.21 1.14
CA ALA A 225 -1.52 -17.77 1.05
C ALA A 225 -1.28 -18.14 -0.41
N VAL A 226 -0.19 -17.65 -1.03
CA VAL A 226 0.09 -17.89 -2.44
C VAL A 226 1.55 -18.22 -2.70
N THR A 227 1.79 -19.08 -3.70
CA THR A 227 3.11 -19.18 -4.35
C THR A 227 3.11 -18.30 -5.60
N THR A 228 3.87 -17.21 -5.58
CA THR A 228 4.13 -16.38 -6.77
C THR A 228 5.36 -16.92 -7.51
N VAL A 229 5.32 -16.91 -8.85
CA VAL A 229 6.37 -17.44 -9.72
C VAL A 229 6.60 -16.51 -10.91
N GLY A 230 7.86 -16.20 -11.21
CA GLY A 230 8.24 -15.40 -12.37
C GLY A 230 9.71 -15.53 -12.76
N TYR A 231 10.11 -14.80 -13.79
CA TYR A 231 11.47 -14.73 -14.33
C TYR A 231 12.06 -13.30 -14.15
N PRO A 232 12.75 -13.01 -13.02
CA PRO A 232 13.32 -11.69 -12.75
C PRO A 232 14.59 -11.40 -13.56
N ASN A 233 14.89 -10.12 -13.76
CA ASN A 233 15.89 -9.65 -14.72
C ASN A 233 17.34 -10.02 -14.41
N VAL A 234 18.10 -10.36 -15.46
CA VAL A 234 19.48 -10.89 -15.33
C VAL A 234 20.43 -9.96 -14.57
N GLY A 235 20.28 -8.64 -14.68
CA GLY A 235 21.07 -7.65 -13.94
C GLY A 235 20.89 -7.70 -12.42
N ARG A 236 19.87 -8.44 -11.93
CA ARG A 236 19.60 -8.75 -10.53
C ARG A 236 19.47 -10.25 -10.26
N ASN A 237 19.52 -11.07 -11.31
CA ASN A 237 19.32 -12.52 -11.32
C ASN A 237 20.31 -13.19 -12.30
N PRO A 238 21.64 -13.11 -12.10
CA PRO A 238 22.62 -13.40 -13.15
C PRO A 238 22.67 -14.85 -13.64
N GLN A 239 22.04 -15.77 -12.90
CA GLN A 239 21.85 -17.17 -13.29
C GLN A 239 20.74 -17.37 -14.32
N ASP A 240 19.94 -16.32 -14.63
CA ASP A 240 18.82 -16.34 -15.57
C ASP A 240 17.87 -17.54 -15.31
N ARG A 241 17.37 -17.59 -14.07
CA ARG A 241 16.51 -18.67 -13.54
C ARG A 241 15.20 -18.13 -12.98
N PRO A 242 14.09 -18.88 -13.08
CA PRO A 242 12.84 -18.48 -12.45
C PRO A 242 12.97 -18.49 -10.92
N VAL A 243 12.26 -17.55 -10.30
CA VAL A 243 12.14 -17.40 -8.85
C VAL A 243 10.72 -17.75 -8.43
N GLN A 244 10.60 -18.54 -7.36
CA GLN A 244 9.34 -18.76 -6.64
C GLN A 244 9.43 -18.15 -5.23
N CYS A 245 8.35 -17.55 -4.73
CA CYS A 245 8.24 -17.13 -3.33
C CYS A 245 6.87 -17.54 -2.79
N THR A 246 6.74 -17.79 -1.48
CA THR A 246 5.47 -18.20 -0.88
C THR A 246 5.17 -17.40 0.37
N SER A 247 4.26 -16.43 0.22
CA SER A 247 3.92 -15.45 1.24
C SER A 247 2.40 -15.26 1.30
N ARG A 248 1.94 -14.26 2.06
CA ARG A 248 0.52 -13.89 2.11
C ARG A 248 0.27 -12.59 1.38
N THR A 249 -0.82 -12.56 0.61
CA THR A 249 -1.35 -11.29 0.10
C THR A 249 -2.07 -10.51 1.20
N GLN A 250 -2.27 -9.23 0.94
CA GLN A 250 -3.13 -8.29 1.67
C GLN A 250 -3.88 -7.45 0.63
N ALA A 251 -4.96 -6.76 1.00
CA ALA A 251 -5.52 -5.73 0.12
C ALA A 251 -4.50 -4.59 -0.14
N LEU A 252 -4.49 -4.05 -1.36
CA LEU A 252 -3.80 -2.79 -1.67
C LEU A 252 -4.81 -1.64 -1.49
N PRO A 253 -4.66 -0.80 -0.45
CA PRO A 253 -5.67 0.21 -0.12
C PRO A 253 -5.99 1.19 -1.24
N GLY A 254 -7.29 1.40 -1.48
CA GLY A 254 -7.79 2.32 -2.49
C GLY A 254 -7.56 1.87 -3.95
N TYR A 255 -7.29 0.60 -4.19
CA TYR A 255 -7.24 -0.06 -5.50
C TYR A 255 -7.95 -1.42 -5.45
N ASN A 256 -8.45 -1.93 -6.58
CA ASN A 256 -8.98 -3.30 -6.67
C ASN A 256 -7.83 -4.30 -6.87
N GLN A 257 -6.91 -4.34 -5.92
CA GLN A 257 -5.62 -5.01 -6.03
C GLN A 257 -5.20 -5.65 -4.71
N MET A 258 -4.28 -6.60 -4.80
CA MET A 258 -3.56 -7.23 -3.70
C MET A 258 -2.10 -6.74 -3.65
N ARG A 259 -1.54 -6.60 -2.46
CA ARG A 259 -0.11 -6.47 -2.15
C ARG A 259 0.44 -7.83 -1.72
N ILE A 260 1.67 -8.16 -2.09
CA ILE A 260 2.46 -9.25 -1.48
C ILE A 260 3.87 -8.74 -1.15
N ASP A 261 4.43 -9.18 -0.02
CA ASP A 261 5.87 -9.08 0.24
C ASP A 261 6.54 -10.44 -0.02
N CYS A 262 7.42 -10.46 -1.03
CA CYS A 262 8.17 -11.59 -1.53
C CYS A 262 9.50 -11.10 -2.17
N ALA A 263 10.61 -11.21 -1.44
CA ALA A 263 11.93 -10.77 -1.90
C ALA A 263 12.44 -11.54 -3.14
N GLY A 264 13.13 -10.83 -4.04
CA GLY A 264 13.66 -11.39 -5.29
C GLY A 264 12.76 -11.18 -6.52
N MET A 265 11.60 -10.55 -6.35
CA MET A 265 10.69 -10.17 -7.44
C MET A 265 11.17 -8.89 -8.14
N TRP A 266 12.27 -8.99 -8.87
CA TRP A 266 12.78 -7.92 -9.74
C TRP A 266 12.02 -7.84 -11.08
N ASP A 267 12.32 -6.83 -11.90
CA ASP A 267 11.64 -6.59 -13.18
C ASP A 267 11.64 -7.83 -14.08
N GLY A 268 10.58 -8.03 -14.87
CA GLY A 268 10.39 -9.23 -15.70
C GLY A 268 9.53 -10.32 -15.06
N VAL A 269 9.31 -10.28 -13.73
CA VAL A 269 8.28 -11.11 -13.06
C VAL A 269 6.85 -10.71 -13.41
N SER A 270 6.63 -9.53 -14.03
CA SER A 270 5.36 -9.05 -14.58
C SER A 270 4.59 -10.14 -15.32
N GLY A 271 3.30 -10.31 -15.02
CA GLY A 271 2.46 -11.38 -15.58
C GLY A 271 2.68 -12.77 -15.00
N GLY A 272 3.64 -12.95 -14.08
CA GLY A 272 3.85 -14.19 -13.33
C GLY A 272 2.68 -14.49 -12.39
N PRO A 273 2.20 -15.75 -12.32
CA PRO A 273 0.98 -16.10 -11.58
C PRO A 273 1.16 -16.08 -10.05
N PHE A 274 0.08 -15.74 -9.33
CA PHE A 274 -0.10 -15.99 -7.91
C PHE A 274 -0.96 -17.26 -7.74
N PHE A 275 -0.30 -18.38 -7.45
CA PHE A 275 -0.99 -19.66 -7.22
C PHE A 275 -1.56 -19.74 -5.80
N SER A 276 -2.89 -19.89 -5.65
CA SER A 276 -3.54 -20.27 -4.39
C SER A 276 -3.25 -21.73 -4.04
N THR A 277 -3.19 -22.60 -5.06
CA THR A 277 -2.74 -23.99 -4.96
C THR A 277 -1.81 -24.32 -6.13
N LEU A 278 -0.80 -25.17 -5.90
CA LEU A 278 0.17 -25.55 -6.92
C LEU A 278 0.54 -27.03 -6.79
N ASP A 279 0.13 -27.83 -7.78
CA ASP A 279 0.60 -29.20 -7.94
C ASP A 279 1.96 -29.20 -8.64
N ARG A 280 3.03 -29.35 -7.86
CA ARG A 280 4.41 -29.36 -8.36
C ARG A 280 4.76 -30.58 -9.22
N ALA A 281 3.97 -31.65 -9.18
CA ALA A 281 4.18 -32.84 -10.02
C ALA A 281 3.53 -32.67 -11.40
N LYS A 282 2.31 -32.11 -11.46
CA LYS A 282 1.64 -31.73 -12.72
C LYS A 282 2.21 -30.44 -13.33
N GLY A 283 2.84 -29.60 -12.52
CA GLY A 283 3.35 -28.31 -12.95
C GLY A 283 2.24 -27.29 -13.27
N THR A 284 1.10 -27.39 -12.59
CA THR A 284 -0.11 -26.57 -12.79
C THR A 284 -0.81 -26.35 -11.45
N GLY A 285 -1.73 -25.40 -11.38
CA GLY A 285 -2.43 -25.06 -10.13
C GLY A 285 -3.72 -24.29 -10.33
N GLU A 286 -4.14 -23.59 -9.28
CA GLU A 286 -5.19 -22.57 -9.29
C GLU A 286 -4.56 -21.19 -9.13
N ILE A 287 -4.90 -20.26 -10.02
CA ILE A 287 -4.35 -18.90 -10.08
C ILE A 287 -5.45 -17.91 -9.68
N ILE A 288 -5.13 -17.03 -8.72
CA ILE A 288 -6.03 -15.99 -8.19
C ILE A 288 -5.51 -14.56 -8.41
N GLY A 289 -4.39 -14.42 -9.11
CA GLY A 289 -3.72 -13.15 -9.38
C GLY A 289 -2.53 -13.30 -10.32
N ASN A 290 -1.99 -12.18 -10.80
CA ASN A 290 -0.75 -12.11 -11.58
C ASN A 290 0.04 -10.86 -11.16
N VAL A 291 1.37 -10.91 -11.21
CA VAL A 291 2.19 -9.69 -11.03
C VAL A 291 1.72 -8.64 -12.03
N GLY A 292 1.33 -7.48 -11.54
CA GLY A 292 0.77 -6.40 -12.34
C GLY A 292 -0.01 -5.43 -11.45
N GLY A 293 -0.43 -4.31 -12.02
CA GLY A 293 -1.36 -3.41 -11.39
C GLY A 293 -0.81 -2.00 -11.31
N TRP A 294 -0.91 -1.42 -10.12
CA TRP A 294 -0.36 -0.12 -9.81
C TRP A 294 1.13 -0.05 -10.20
N ASN A 295 1.49 0.96 -10.99
CA ASN A 295 2.85 1.20 -11.49
C ASN A 295 3.45 0.00 -12.27
N GLY A 296 2.62 -0.88 -12.84
CA GLY A 296 3.07 -2.10 -13.53
C GLY A 296 3.30 -3.31 -12.62
N GLY A 297 2.80 -3.28 -11.37
CA GLY A 297 2.89 -4.40 -10.43
C GLY A 297 4.06 -4.34 -9.44
N GLY A 298 4.79 -3.24 -9.37
CA GLY A 298 5.87 -3.02 -8.42
C GLY A 298 5.89 -1.58 -7.84
N PRO A 299 6.50 -1.35 -6.68
CA PRO A 299 6.48 -0.06 -5.97
C PRO A 299 7.20 1.05 -6.75
N GLY A 300 6.73 2.29 -6.59
CA GLY A 300 7.17 3.46 -7.37
C GLY A 300 8.46 4.10 -6.84
N VAL A 301 9.37 3.27 -6.34
CA VAL A 301 10.58 3.63 -5.60
C VAL A 301 11.84 3.41 -6.46
N PRO A 302 13.00 4.00 -6.11
CA PRO A 302 14.26 3.72 -6.81
C PRO A 302 14.68 2.24 -6.72
N THR A 303 15.45 1.76 -7.72
CA THR A 303 15.96 0.37 -7.81
C THR A 303 16.95 -0.04 -6.71
N THR A 304 17.30 0.90 -5.83
CA THR A 304 18.13 0.74 -4.63
C THR A 304 17.31 0.59 -3.35
N HIS A 305 16.00 0.88 -3.37
CA HIS A 305 15.15 0.83 -2.20
C HIS A 305 14.76 -0.63 -1.86
N PRO A 306 14.84 -1.08 -0.59
CA PRO A 306 14.57 -2.49 -0.23
C PRO A 306 13.18 -3.00 -0.61
N ALA A 307 12.19 -2.13 -0.77
CA ALA A 307 10.86 -2.54 -1.24
C ALA A 307 10.85 -2.96 -2.73
N TYR A 308 11.79 -2.49 -3.56
CA TYR A 308 11.74 -2.62 -5.03
C TYR A 308 11.61 -4.07 -5.50
N ASN A 309 12.37 -4.98 -4.87
CA ASN A 309 12.37 -6.40 -5.20
C ASN A 309 11.58 -7.25 -4.20
N ARG A 310 10.88 -6.62 -3.25
CA ARG A 310 10.07 -7.28 -2.23
C ARG A 310 8.59 -7.13 -2.50
N ILE A 311 8.14 -5.92 -2.80
CA ILE A 311 6.71 -5.65 -2.95
C ILE A 311 6.31 -5.91 -4.40
N SER A 312 5.28 -6.73 -4.57
CA SER A 312 4.59 -6.88 -5.84
C SER A 312 3.09 -6.67 -5.64
N TYR A 313 2.41 -6.27 -6.71
CA TYR A 313 0.96 -6.13 -6.74
C TYR A 313 0.33 -7.14 -7.70
N SER A 314 -0.99 -7.34 -7.54
CA SER A 314 -1.84 -8.05 -8.50
C SER A 314 -3.21 -7.40 -8.53
N PRO A 315 -3.85 -7.24 -9.71
CA PRO A 315 -5.29 -7.05 -9.79
C PRO A 315 -6.07 -8.14 -9.03
N VAL A 316 -7.22 -7.78 -8.46
CA VAL A 316 -8.17 -8.72 -7.86
C VAL A 316 -9.15 -9.20 -8.93
N TYR A 317 -9.23 -10.52 -9.12
CA TYR A 317 -10.04 -11.13 -10.16
C TYR A 317 -11.54 -11.05 -9.84
N THR A 318 -12.21 -10.06 -10.44
CA THR A 318 -13.65 -9.82 -10.37
C THR A 318 -14.34 -10.26 -11.67
N ASP A 319 -15.65 -9.98 -11.85
CA ASP A 319 -16.36 -10.23 -13.10
C ASP A 319 -15.65 -9.63 -14.31
N ARG A 320 -14.99 -8.49 -14.12
CA ARG A 320 -14.20 -7.78 -15.12
C ARG A 320 -13.02 -8.59 -15.66
N PHE A 321 -12.46 -9.51 -14.86
CA PHE A 321 -11.40 -10.43 -15.28
C PHE A 321 -11.99 -11.63 -16.03
N PHE A 322 -13.03 -12.27 -15.48
CA PHE A 322 -13.66 -13.44 -16.08
C PHE A 322 -14.39 -13.15 -17.40
N GLN A 323 -14.91 -11.93 -17.58
CA GLN A 323 -15.41 -11.43 -18.87
C GLN A 323 -14.32 -11.40 -19.94
N LEU A 324 -13.12 -10.90 -19.61
CA LEU A 324 -11.99 -10.85 -20.55
C LEU A 324 -11.44 -12.25 -20.84
N TYR A 325 -11.46 -13.15 -19.85
CA TYR A 325 -11.09 -14.55 -20.03
C TYR A 325 -12.02 -15.29 -20.98
N ASP A 326 -13.35 -15.20 -20.81
CA ASP A 326 -14.29 -15.83 -21.74
C ASP A 326 -14.23 -15.15 -23.12
N ASP A 327 -13.97 -13.84 -23.21
CA ASP A 327 -13.69 -13.19 -24.49
C ASP A 327 -12.43 -13.75 -25.18
N ALA A 328 -11.32 -13.93 -24.48
CA ALA A 328 -10.11 -14.56 -25.03
C ALA A 328 -10.34 -16.01 -25.48
N ASP A 329 -11.07 -16.78 -24.68
CA ASP A 329 -11.38 -18.20 -24.93
C ASP A 329 -12.34 -18.41 -26.12
N ASN A 330 -13.19 -17.42 -26.43
CA ASN A 330 -14.05 -17.44 -27.61
C ASN A 330 -13.57 -16.51 -28.75
N GLY A 331 -12.42 -15.83 -28.63
CA GLY A 331 -11.87 -14.93 -29.65
C GLY A 331 -12.68 -13.66 -29.91
N ARG A 332 -13.10 -12.96 -28.85
CA ARG A 332 -13.93 -11.74 -28.91
C ARG A 332 -13.19 -10.52 -28.34
N HIS A 333 -13.59 -9.33 -28.80
CA HIS A 333 -13.06 -8.04 -28.38
C HIS A 333 -14.20 -7.09 -28.00
N ASN A 334 -14.96 -7.42 -26.96
CA ASN A 334 -16.10 -6.58 -26.58
C ASN A 334 -15.65 -5.22 -26.02
N ASP A 335 -16.48 -4.20 -26.26
CA ASP A 335 -16.41 -2.96 -25.50
C ASP A 335 -17.18 -3.11 -24.18
N PHE A 336 -16.62 -2.55 -23.12
CA PHE A 336 -17.14 -2.66 -21.75
C PHE A 336 -17.48 -1.29 -21.15
N GLY A 337 -17.61 -0.25 -21.98
CA GLY A 337 -18.05 1.10 -21.58
C GLY A 337 -16.98 1.88 -20.79
N PRO A 338 -17.33 2.87 -19.96
CA PRO A 338 -16.37 3.54 -19.08
C PRO A 338 -15.90 2.61 -17.95
N TYR A 339 -14.64 2.73 -17.49
CA TYR A 339 -14.19 1.94 -16.34
C TYR A 339 -14.80 2.49 -15.04
N LEU A 340 -15.68 1.69 -14.44
CA LEU A 340 -16.17 1.87 -13.08
C LEU A 340 -15.33 0.97 -12.16
N GLN A 341 -14.68 1.58 -11.18
CA GLN A 341 -13.91 0.83 -10.18
C GLN A 341 -14.88 0.03 -9.29
N PRO A 342 -14.65 -1.28 -9.09
CA PRO A 342 -15.50 -2.08 -8.21
C PRO A 342 -15.27 -1.72 -6.73
N THR A 343 -16.08 -2.28 -5.84
CA THR A 343 -15.87 -2.15 -4.39
C THR A 343 -14.47 -2.62 -4.02
N LEU A 344 -13.77 -1.79 -3.24
CA LEU A 344 -12.37 -1.99 -2.93
C LEU A 344 -12.17 -3.17 -1.96
N PRO A 345 -11.16 -4.05 -2.19
CA PRO A 345 -10.66 -5.04 -1.25
C PRO A 345 -10.44 -4.52 0.18
N PHE A 346 -10.08 -3.24 0.32
CA PHE A 346 -10.06 -2.53 1.60
C PHE A 346 -10.55 -1.09 1.43
N ALA A 347 -11.42 -0.67 2.36
CA ALA A 347 -11.78 0.71 2.61
C ALA A 347 -12.06 0.89 4.11
N MET A 348 -11.85 2.09 4.65
CA MET A 348 -12.05 2.34 6.09
C MET A 348 -13.51 2.40 6.54
N GLY A 349 -14.46 2.50 5.61
CA GLY A 349 -15.89 2.80 5.85
C GLY A 349 -16.28 4.22 5.45
N GLY A 350 -17.54 4.57 5.64
CA GLY A 350 -18.09 5.94 5.43
C GLY A 350 -18.16 6.75 6.73
N TRP A 351 -18.41 8.06 6.62
CA TRP A 351 -18.58 8.95 7.78
C TRP A 351 -19.70 8.47 8.72
N GLU A 352 -20.72 7.78 8.19
CA GLU A 352 -21.84 7.21 8.94
C GLU A 352 -21.40 6.14 9.96
N GLN A 353 -20.29 5.44 9.67
CA GLN A 353 -19.63 4.54 10.61
C GLN A 353 -18.74 5.35 11.55
N TRP A 354 -17.90 6.25 11.01
CA TRP A 354 -16.85 6.95 11.78
C TRP A 354 -17.36 7.97 12.79
N GLN A 355 -18.58 8.51 12.63
CA GLN A 355 -19.30 9.26 13.68
C GLN A 355 -19.52 8.44 14.96
N ASN A 356 -19.44 7.11 14.90
CA ASN A 356 -19.57 6.20 16.04
C ASN A 356 -18.23 5.76 16.64
N ALA A 357 -17.08 6.10 16.03
CA ALA A 357 -15.77 5.88 16.66
C ALA A 357 -15.64 6.81 17.87
N ARG A 358 -15.44 6.26 19.07
CA ARG A 358 -15.37 7.03 20.34
C ARG A 358 -13.94 7.31 20.78
N LEU A 359 -13.06 6.33 20.62
CA LEU A 359 -11.68 6.38 21.08
C LEU A 359 -10.78 5.78 20.00
N LEU A 360 -9.58 6.33 19.85
CA LEU A 360 -8.56 5.89 18.91
C LEU A 360 -7.23 5.70 19.64
N ALA A 361 -6.43 4.71 19.23
CA ALA A 361 -5.06 4.52 19.68
C ALA A 361 -4.17 4.01 18.55
N THR A 362 -2.89 4.34 18.63
CA THR A 362 -1.85 4.02 17.65
C THR A 362 -0.74 3.18 18.27
N GLY A 363 -0.03 2.41 17.44
CA GLY A 363 1.09 1.56 17.85
C GLY A 363 1.49 0.60 16.73
N GLU A 364 2.52 -0.21 16.96
CA GLU A 364 2.91 -1.31 16.06
C GLU A 364 2.27 -2.62 16.56
N PHE A 365 1.02 -2.85 16.21
CA PHE A 365 0.20 -4.02 16.57
C PHE A 365 0.29 -5.17 15.57
N THR A 366 0.79 -4.92 14.35
CA THR A 366 0.91 -5.94 13.28
C THR A 366 2.34 -6.24 12.85
N GLY A 367 3.29 -5.35 13.14
CA GLY A 367 4.72 -5.57 12.84
C GLY A 367 5.14 -5.30 11.39
N GLU A 368 4.37 -4.49 10.64
CA GLU A 368 4.67 -4.10 9.26
C GLU A 368 5.63 -2.89 9.15
N GLY A 369 6.13 -2.33 10.27
CA GLY A 369 6.99 -1.14 10.28
C GLY A 369 6.27 0.20 10.00
N SER A 370 4.95 0.17 9.77
CA SER A 370 4.06 1.34 9.72
C SER A 370 3.03 1.26 10.83
N GLY A 371 2.66 2.40 11.42
CA GLY A 371 1.71 2.48 12.53
C GLY A 371 0.32 1.96 12.19
N ASP A 372 -0.21 1.13 13.07
CA ASP A 372 -1.58 0.62 13.06
C ASP A 372 -2.51 1.57 13.83
N LEU A 373 -3.83 1.39 13.69
CA LEU A 373 -4.86 2.16 14.39
C LEU A 373 -5.93 1.24 15.00
N ILE A 374 -6.11 1.31 16.32
CA ILE A 374 -7.25 0.71 17.02
C ILE A 374 -8.37 1.74 17.14
N ALA A 375 -9.59 1.35 16.75
CA ALA A 375 -10.80 2.15 16.90
C ALA A 375 -11.84 1.44 17.78
N VAL A 376 -12.26 2.11 18.86
CA VAL A 376 -13.32 1.63 19.77
C VAL A 376 -14.63 2.33 19.43
N TRP A 377 -15.67 1.55 19.12
CA TRP A 377 -16.95 2.02 18.61
C TRP A 377 -18.00 2.25 19.71
N ALA A 378 -19.05 2.99 19.39
CA ALA A 378 -20.15 3.33 20.31
C ALA A 378 -20.94 2.12 20.83
N ASP A 379 -21.04 1.06 20.04
CA ASP A 379 -21.65 -0.22 20.44
C ASP A 379 -20.76 -1.06 21.35
N GLY A 380 -19.49 -0.69 21.53
CA GLY A 380 -18.49 -1.48 22.25
C GLY A 380 -17.83 -2.58 21.43
N SER A 381 -17.93 -2.56 20.09
CA SER A 381 -17.01 -3.29 19.23
C SER A 381 -15.65 -2.57 19.13
N VAL A 382 -14.62 -3.29 18.69
CA VAL A 382 -13.28 -2.73 18.44
C VAL A 382 -12.71 -3.31 17.15
N ASP A 383 -12.20 -2.43 16.28
CA ASP A 383 -11.46 -2.80 15.07
C ASP A 383 -10.00 -2.35 15.14
N LEU A 384 -9.12 -3.19 14.61
CA LEU A 384 -7.72 -2.90 14.32
C LEU A 384 -7.55 -2.68 12.82
N TYR A 385 -7.20 -1.46 12.42
CA TYR A 385 -6.77 -1.11 11.08
C TYR A 385 -5.25 -1.33 10.98
N GLN A 386 -4.86 -2.32 10.19
CA GLN A 386 -3.48 -2.68 9.93
C GLN A 386 -2.81 -1.62 9.03
N GLY A 387 -1.62 -1.13 9.40
CA GLY A 387 -0.81 -0.21 8.61
C GLY A 387 -0.37 -0.82 7.28
N SER A 388 -0.29 0.00 6.22
CA SER A 388 -0.14 -0.51 4.84
C SER A 388 1.31 -0.86 4.44
N GLY A 389 2.31 -0.45 5.22
CA GLY A 389 3.73 -0.61 4.87
C GLY A 389 4.15 0.13 3.58
N THR A 390 3.32 1.06 3.06
CA THR A 390 3.58 1.78 1.78
C THR A 390 4.21 3.16 1.95
N GLY A 391 3.99 3.80 3.10
CA GLY A 391 4.35 5.19 3.34
C GLY A 391 3.52 6.24 2.60
N ASP A 392 2.42 5.87 1.92
CA ASP A 392 1.49 6.84 1.32
C ASP A 392 0.45 7.32 2.36
N PRO A 393 0.47 8.58 2.82
CA PRO A 393 -0.51 9.10 3.77
C PRO A 393 -1.93 9.22 3.19
N GLN A 394 -2.15 8.99 1.89
CA GLN A 394 -3.50 8.80 1.33
C GLN A 394 -4.04 7.38 1.55
N ARG A 395 -3.17 6.42 1.89
CA ARG A 395 -3.43 4.98 1.95
C ARG A 395 -2.73 4.34 3.17
N PRO A 396 -2.86 4.89 4.40
CA PRO A 396 -2.04 4.49 5.55
C PRO A 396 -2.36 3.08 6.09
N PHE A 397 -3.54 2.51 5.79
CA PHE A 397 -3.97 1.20 6.28
C PHE A 397 -4.28 0.23 5.14
N SER A 398 -3.98 -1.06 5.27
CA SER A 398 -4.25 -2.10 4.26
C SER A 398 -5.34 -3.11 4.61
N ALA A 399 -5.62 -3.38 5.89
CA ALA A 399 -6.63 -4.36 6.31
C ALA A 399 -7.36 -3.92 7.59
N THR A 400 -8.52 -4.50 7.88
CA THR A 400 -9.24 -4.34 9.16
C THR A 400 -9.46 -5.70 9.82
N VAL A 401 -9.30 -5.79 11.14
CA VAL A 401 -9.63 -6.97 11.93
C VAL A 401 -10.49 -6.59 13.14
N ARG A 402 -11.64 -7.25 13.28
CA ARG A 402 -12.57 -7.11 14.40
C ARG A 402 -12.00 -7.80 15.65
N LEU A 403 -11.41 -7.03 16.57
CA LEU A 403 -10.81 -7.56 17.81
C LEU A 403 -11.84 -7.81 18.93
N ALA A 404 -12.95 -7.07 18.94
CA ALA A 404 -14.05 -7.27 19.90
C ALA A 404 -15.42 -7.05 19.25
N ALA A 405 -16.37 -7.93 19.54
CA ALA A 405 -17.73 -7.88 18.99
C ALA A 405 -18.60 -6.74 19.59
N PRO A 406 -19.68 -6.32 18.91
CA PRO A 406 -20.67 -5.39 19.46
C PRO A 406 -21.18 -5.81 20.84
N GLY A 407 -21.49 -4.83 21.68
CA GLY A 407 -22.01 -5.04 23.04
C GLY A 407 -20.97 -5.42 24.10
N SER A 408 -19.69 -5.59 23.75
CA SER A 408 -18.64 -6.04 24.68
C SER A 408 -18.29 -5.03 25.79
N VAL A 409 -17.33 -5.39 26.64
CA VAL A 409 -16.82 -4.54 27.74
C VAL A 409 -16.27 -3.19 27.24
N TRP A 410 -15.81 -3.09 25.98
CA TRP A 410 -15.19 -1.88 25.44
C TRP A 410 -16.10 -0.64 25.40
N LYS A 411 -17.43 -0.79 25.47
CA LYS A 411 -18.36 0.33 25.72
C LYS A 411 -18.12 1.05 27.06
N ASN A 412 -17.45 0.40 28.00
CA ASN A 412 -17.06 0.94 29.30
C ASN A 412 -15.70 1.65 29.28
N ALA A 413 -14.92 1.56 28.20
CA ALA A 413 -13.69 2.33 28.04
C ALA A 413 -14.00 3.85 28.00
N ARG A 414 -13.10 4.65 28.59
CA ARG A 414 -13.22 6.11 28.68
C ARG A 414 -12.01 6.85 28.13
N ALA A 415 -10.83 6.23 28.15
CA ALA A 415 -9.66 6.64 27.37
C ALA A 415 -8.78 5.41 27.08
N ILE A 416 -8.01 5.46 25.99
CA ILE A 416 -7.03 4.44 25.61
C ILE A 416 -5.76 5.12 25.09
N ALA A 417 -4.61 4.46 25.20
CA ALA A 417 -3.36 4.88 24.57
C ALA A 417 -2.50 3.65 24.28
N GLY A 418 -1.98 3.54 23.06
CA GLY A 418 -1.07 2.46 22.65
C GLY A 418 0.39 2.82 22.89
N GLY A 419 1.25 1.80 22.99
CA GLY A 419 2.69 2.00 23.17
C GLY A 419 3.42 0.76 23.64
N LYS A 420 4.73 0.90 23.84
CA LYS A 420 5.61 -0.26 24.03
C LYS A 420 5.84 -0.58 25.51
N PHE A 421 5.25 -1.67 26.01
CA PHE A 421 5.38 -2.10 27.42
C PHE A 421 6.36 -3.27 27.63
N THR A 422 7.03 -3.70 26.55
CA THR A 422 7.96 -4.83 26.51
C THR A 422 9.16 -4.53 25.60
N GLY A 423 10.33 -5.08 25.92
CA GLY A 423 11.54 -4.92 25.09
C GLY A 423 11.49 -5.63 23.73
N SER A 424 10.47 -6.46 23.49
CA SER A 424 10.21 -7.15 22.21
C SER A 424 8.73 -7.53 22.09
N GLY A 425 8.30 -7.88 20.88
CA GLY A 425 6.88 -8.10 20.54
C GLY A 425 6.21 -6.88 19.92
N THR A 426 4.91 -7.01 19.62
CA THR A 426 4.05 -5.90 19.20
C THR A 426 3.75 -4.98 20.37
N ASP A 427 3.33 -3.76 20.07
CA ASP A 427 2.92 -2.78 21.07
C ASP A 427 1.63 -3.23 21.79
N GLY A 428 1.42 -2.66 22.97
CA GLY A 428 0.27 -2.92 23.82
C GLY A 428 -0.70 -1.74 23.88
N LEU A 429 -1.69 -1.85 24.77
CA LEU A 429 -2.74 -0.85 24.94
C LEU A 429 -3.06 -0.64 26.43
N VAL A 430 -2.91 0.59 26.92
CA VAL A 430 -3.42 1.00 28.24
C VAL A 430 -4.87 1.47 28.08
N VAL A 431 -5.75 1.00 28.96
CA VAL A 431 -7.20 1.29 28.91
C VAL A 431 -7.70 1.78 30.26
N ARG A 432 -8.32 2.96 30.26
CA ARG A 432 -8.99 3.54 31.43
C ARG A 432 -10.49 3.25 31.34
N TRP A 433 -11.01 2.47 32.30
CA TRP A 433 -12.39 2.00 32.35
C TRP A 433 -13.31 2.93 33.14
N SER A 434 -14.63 2.77 32.97
CA SER A 434 -15.64 3.63 33.60
C SER A 434 -15.72 3.53 35.12
N ASP A 435 -15.36 2.38 35.70
CA ASP A 435 -15.36 2.14 37.14
C ASP A 435 -14.10 2.69 37.86
N GLY A 436 -13.09 3.15 37.11
CA GLY A 436 -11.81 3.58 37.67
C GLY A 436 -10.76 2.47 37.75
N GLU A 437 -10.94 1.37 37.01
CA GLU A 437 -9.84 0.50 36.63
C GLU A 437 -8.99 1.11 35.49
N LEU A 438 -7.70 0.81 35.52
CA LEU A 438 -6.73 1.05 34.45
C LEU A 438 -6.07 -0.31 34.13
N SER A 439 -6.24 -0.83 32.93
CA SER A 439 -5.60 -2.07 32.45
C SER A 439 -4.43 -1.79 31.52
N GLU A 440 -3.41 -2.65 31.56
CA GLU A 440 -2.37 -2.85 30.53
C GLU A 440 -2.69 -4.14 29.78
N TYR A 441 -2.91 -4.08 28.47
CA TYR A 441 -2.71 -5.21 27.57
C TYR A 441 -1.29 -5.10 27.01
N ARG A 442 -0.42 -6.08 27.26
CA ARG A 442 1.01 -5.99 26.88
C ARG A 442 1.24 -6.01 25.38
N HIS A 443 0.42 -6.79 24.70
CA HIS A 443 0.47 -6.96 23.26
C HIS A 443 -0.96 -6.90 22.74
N VAL A 444 -1.14 -6.18 21.65
CA VAL A 444 -2.29 -6.37 20.76
C VAL A 444 -1.77 -6.97 19.45
N ASP A 445 -2.50 -7.91 18.88
CA ASP A 445 -2.25 -8.42 17.54
C ASP A 445 -3.57 -8.71 16.81
N ARG A 446 -3.49 -9.24 15.58
CA ARG A 446 -4.66 -9.63 14.78
C ARG A 446 -5.52 -10.76 15.38
N LYS A 447 -5.17 -11.31 16.55
CA LYS A 447 -5.95 -12.31 17.30
C LYS A 447 -6.65 -11.72 18.53
N GLY A 448 -6.36 -10.47 18.90
CA GLY A 448 -6.98 -9.80 20.05
C GLY A 448 -5.97 -9.13 20.97
N PHE A 449 -6.36 -9.01 22.24
CA PHE A 449 -5.61 -8.35 23.31
C PHE A 449 -5.05 -9.41 24.27
N HIS A 450 -3.77 -9.29 24.63
CA HIS A 450 -3.05 -10.33 25.37
C HIS A 450 -2.48 -9.84 26.70
N ASP A 451 -2.29 -10.79 27.61
CA ASP A 451 -1.60 -10.61 28.89
C ASP A 451 -2.13 -9.50 29.82
N GLU A 452 -3.45 -9.26 29.83
CA GLU A 452 -4.07 -8.18 30.63
C GLU A 452 -3.63 -8.14 32.10
N LYS A 453 -3.28 -6.96 32.60
CA LYS A 453 -3.02 -6.68 34.03
C LYS A 453 -3.67 -5.37 34.47
N THR A 454 -4.32 -5.41 35.64
CA THR A 454 -4.77 -4.22 36.37
C THR A 454 -3.57 -3.40 36.85
N LEU A 455 -3.35 -2.22 36.26
CA LEU A 455 -2.36 -1.25 36.71
C LEU A 455 -2.84 -0.43 37.91
N ALA A 456 -4.14 -0.16 37.98
CA ALA A 456 -4.76 0.48 39.14
C ALA A 456 -6.26 0.19 39.15
N LYS A 457 -6.86 0.08 40.34
CA LYS A 457 -8.33 0.03 40.49
C LYS A 457 -8.77 0.79 41.72
N HIS A 458 -9.09 2.07 41.56
CA HIS A 458 -9.49 2.95 42.67
C HIS A 458 -10.37 4.10 42.19
N LYS A 459 -11.35 4.53 43.02
CA LYS A 459 -12.31 5.60 42.67
C LYS A 459 -11.64 6.88 42.16
N ASN A 460 -10.44 7.21 42.63
CA ASN A 460 -9.71 8.39 42.15
C ASN A 460 -9.45 8.36 40.64
N TRP A 461 -9.18 7.19 40.04
CA TRP A 461 -8.97 7.04 38.59
C TRP A 461 -10.24 7.29 37.76
N GLN A 462 -11.42 7.36 38.38
CA GLN A 462 -12.62 7.92 37.73
C GLN A 462 -12.47 9.41 37.38
N ASN A 463 -11.48 10.10 37.97
CA ASN A 463 -11.11 11.49 37.65
C ASN A 463 -9.94 11.60 36.66
N ALA A 464 -9.30 10.50 36.25
CA ALA A 464 -8.35 10.51 35.13
C ALA A 464 -9.16 10.74 33.84
N ARG A 465 -8.94 11.88 33.19
CA ARG A 465 -9.84 12.42 32.15
C ARG A 465 -9.34 12.12 30.74
N LEU A 466 -8.03 12.26 30.53
CA LEU A 466 -7.31 11.89 29.31
C LEU A 466 -6.04 11.13 29.71
N ILE A 467 -5.59 10.23 28.84
CA ILE A 467 -4.29 9.55 28.96
C ILE A 467 -3.53 9.64 27.64
N SER A 468 -2.22 9.57 27.71
CA SER A 468 -1.32 9.38 26.56
C SER A 468 -0.17 8.48 26.98
N VAL A 469 0.39 7.72 26.04
CA VAL A 469 1.60 6.92 26.24
C VAL A 469 2.66 7.37 25.25
N GLY A 470 3.90 7.48 25.70
CA GLY A 470 5.01 7.97 24.88
C GLY A 470 6.35 7.84 25.61
N ARG A 471 7.44 8.00 24.87
CA ARG A 471 8.82 7.83 25.34
C ARG A 471 9.30 9.11 26.03
N HIS A 472 8.82 9.36 27.24
CA HIS A 472 9.12 10.57 28.01
C HIS A 472 10.39 10.40 28.87
N THR A 473 10.78 9.16 29.17
CA THR A 473 12.04 8.76 29.81
C THR A 473 13.04 8.22 28.77
N PRO A 474 14.13 8.95 28.43
CA PRO A 474 15.08 8.50 27.42
C PRO A 474 15.79 7.19 27.81
N GLY A 475 15.93 6.28 26.85
CA GLY A 475 16.62 5.00 27.04
C GLY A 475 15.84 3.91 27.79
N ALA A 476 14.62 4.21 28.27
CA ALA A 476 13.75 3.24 28.93
C ALA A 476 13.40 2.05 28.00
N LEU A 477 13.23 0.85 28.57
CA LEU A 477 12.78 -0.32 27.81
C LEU A 477 11.27 -0.32 27.55
N ARG A 478 10.54 0.62 28.15
CA ARG A 478 9.10 0.82 28.01
C ARG A 478 8.79 2.29 27.73
N ASP A 479 7.59 2.55 27.24
CA ASP A 479 7.03 3.89 27.13
C ASP A 479 6.29 4.28 28.44
N ASP A 480 6.22 5.57 28.72
CA ASP A 480 5.68 6.17 29.95
C ASP A 480 4.21 6.61 29.79
N LEU A 481 3.48 6.78 30.90
CA LEU A 481 2.08 7.22 30.90
C LEU A 481 1.94 8.68 31.38
N VAL A 482 1.30 9.52 30.58
CA VAL A 482 0.86 10.87 30.94
C VAL A 482 -0.65 10.88 31.18
N VAL A 483 -1.10 11.52 32.26
CA VAL A 483 -2.52 11.57 32.67
C VAL A 483 -2.95 13.00 32.99
N VAL A 484 -4.02 13.48 32.34
CA VAL A 484 -4.69 14.74 32.68
C VAL A 484 -5.88 14.43 33.60
N TRP A 485 -5.88 15.03 34.77
CA TRP A 485 -6.89 14.82 35.80
C TRP A 485 -7.99 15.90 35.77
N ALA A 486 -9.20 15.58 36.23
CA ALA A 486 -10.37 16.47 36.16
C ALA A 486 -10.21 17.81 36.92
N ASN A 487 -9.28 17.90 37.87
CA ASN A 487 -8.89 19.11 38.60
C ASN A 487 -7.78 19.94 37.90
N GLY A 488 -7.39 19.54 36.68
CA GLY A 488 -6.34 20.18 35.90
C GLY A 488 -4.90 19.77 36.24
N SER A 489 -4.64 18.91 37.24
CA SER A 489 -3.27 18.41 37.41
C SER A 489 -2.88 17.47 36.27
N VAL A 490 -1.60 17.50 35.88
CA VAL A 490 -1.00 16.58 34.89
C VAL A 490 0.02 15.72 35.61
N GLY A 491 -0.15 14.40 35.56
CA GLY A 491 0.77 13.43 36.15
C GLY A 491 1.52 12.64 35.09
N MET A 492 2.78 12.28 35.37
CA MET A 492 3.60 11.39 34.56
C MET A 492 4.06 10.20 35.41
N TYR A 493 4.05 9.01 34.81
CA TYR A 493 4.34 7.73 35.45
C TYR A 493 5.34 6.95 34.60
N ALA A 494 6.53 6.66 35.17
CA ALA A 494 7.64 6.03 34.47
C ALA A 494 7.39 4.56 34.12
N ASP A 495 8.06 4.08 33.06
CA ASP A 495 8.28 2.65 32.77
C ASP A 495 7.03 1.79 33.01
N VAL A 496 5.94 2.08 32.29
CA VAL A 496 4.60 1.51 32.57
C VAL A 496 4.68 -0.02 32.58
N ASP A 497 4.49 -0.60 33.77
CA ASP A 497 4.56 -2.04 33.95
C ASP A 497 3.60 -2.58 35.01
N THR A 498 3.52 -3.90 34.98
CA THR A 498 2.54 -4.72 35.70
C THR A 498 2.73 -4.77 37.23
N LYS A 499 3.59 -3.93 37.81
CA LYS A 499 3.74 -3.73 39.27
C LYS A 499 2.86 -2.58 39.79
N ALA A 500 1.76 -2.31 39.10
CA ALA A 500 0.87 -1.17 39.26
C ALA A 500 1.49 0.18 38.86
N VAL A 501 0.64 1.17 38.56
CA VAL A 501 1.13 2.52 38.24
C VAL A 501 1.91 3.06 39.45
N SER A 502 3.18 3.38 39.22
CA SER A 502 4.13 3.82 40.25
C SER A 502 3.74 5.18 40.87
N LYS A 503 4.51 5.64 41.88
CA LYS A 503 4.31 6.97 42.49
C LYS A 503 4.75 8.08 41.52
N GLY A 504 3.89 8.39 40.56
CA GLY A 504 4.15 9.38 39.52
C GLY A 504 4.30 10.82 40.03
N THR A 505 4.86 11.65 39.15
CA THR A 505 5.21 13.04 39.39
C THR A 505 4.19 13.96 38.73
N PHE A 506 3.76 15.00 39.44
CA PHE A 506 2.88 16.02 38.85
C PHE A 506 3.68 17.06 38.07
N LEU A 507 3.66 16.94 36.73
CA LEU A 507 4.21 17.94 35.80
C LEU A 507 3.46 19.28 35.87
N ALA A 508 2.16 19.22 36.22
CA ALA A 508 1.37 20.39 36.56
C ALA A 508 0.50 20.12 37.81
N LYS A 509 0.49 21.08 38.74
CA LYS A 509 -0.42 21.10 39.90
C LYS A 509 -1.86 21.46 39.45
N PRO A 510 -2.90 21.18 40.27
CA PRO A 510 -4.29 21.54 39.95
C PRO A 510 -4.43 23.02 39.54
N ASN A 511 -5.12 23.29 38.43
CA ASN A 511 -5.17 24.61 37.80
C ASN A 511 -6.43 24.77 36.93
N LYS A 512 -6.67 25.99 36.43
CA LYS A 512 -7.86 26.36 35.65
C LYS A 512 -7.74 26.16 34.13
N THR A 513 -6.56 25.86 33.60
CA THR A 513 -6.30 25.76 32.15
C THR A 513 -6.49 24.34 31.65
N TRP A 514 -5.85 23.36 32.28
CA TRP A 514 -5.86 21.95 31.89
C TRP A 514 -7.23 21.25 31.91
N PRO A 515 -8.27 21.68 32.67
CA PRO A 515 -9.63 21.17 32.48
C PRO A 515 -10.18 21.40 31.06
N TYR A 516 -9.67 22.41 30.33
CA TYR A 516 -10.01 22.69 28.93
C TYR A 516 -9.15 21.93 27.91
N ALA A 517 -8.11 21.18 28.32
CA ALA A 517 -7.46 20.22 27.43
C ALA A 517 -8.47 19.12 27.09
N THR A 518 -8.77 18.90 25.81
CA THR A 518 -9.86 18.02 25.35
C THR A 518 -9.40 16.75 24.65
N GLN A 519 -8.22 16.77 24.02
CA GLN A 519 -7.49 15.58 23.59
C GLN A 519 -6.00 15.82 23.83
N ILE A 520 -5.26 14.74 24.09
CA ILE A 520 -3.79 14.74 24.16
C ILE A 520 -3.25 13.55 23.36
N THR A 521 -2.05 13.68 22.81
CA THR A 521 -1.29 12.56 22.25
C THR A 521 0.20 12.86 22.34
N SER A 522 1.00 11.87 22.70
CA SER A 522 2.46 11.96 22.67
C SER A 522 2.94 11.72 21.24
N GLY A 523 4.12 12.25 20.90
CA GLY A 523 4.67 12.13 19.55
C GLY A 523 6.02 12.85 19.40
N GLN A 524 6.55 12.87 18.18
CA GLN A 524 7.92 13.32 17.88
C GLN A 524 7.93 14.52 16.92
N PHE A 525 7.25 15.58 17.33
CA PHE A 525 7.00 16.79 16.53
C PHE A 525 8.15 17.82 16.58
N THR A 526 9.04 17.77 17.58
CA THR A 526 10.10 18.79 17.77
C THR A 526 11.53 18.25 17.69
N GLY A 527 11.72 16.94 17.53
CA GLY A 527 13.03 16.30 17.40
C GLY A 527 13.83 16.22 18.71
N ARG A 528 13.14 16.16 19.86
CA ARG A 528 13.73 15.96 21.18
C ARG A 528 14.01 14.47 21.46
N THR A 529 14.81 14.20 22.48
CA THR A 529 15.17 12.84 22.94
C THR A 529 14.07 12.15 23.74
N SER A 530 13.15 12.94 24.30
CA SER A 530 11.88 12.49 24.85
C SER A 530 10.76 12.90 23.89
N ASP A 531 9.69 12.12 23.85
CA ASP A 531 8.49 12.47 23.09
C ASP A 531 7.87 13.78 23.62
N ASP A 532 7.36 14.57 22.70
CA ASP A 532 6.54 15.76 22.95
C ASP A 532 5.11 15.37 23.36
N LEU A 533 4.32 16.33 23.85
CA LEU A 533 2.88 16.15 24.10
C LEU A 533 2.07 17.19 23.31
N LEU A 534 1.32 16.75 22.30
CA LEU A 534 0.34 17.57 21.59
C LEU A 534 -0.95 17.65 22.41
N VAL A 535 -1.49 18.86 22.56
CA VAL A 535 -2.74 19.14 23.30
C VAL A 535 -3.69 19.94 22.41
N ARG A 536 -4.92 19.43 22.25
CA ARG A 536 -6.04 20.14 21.61
C ARG A 536 -6.96 20.70 22.69
N TRP A 537 -7.10 22.01 22.72
CA TRP A 537 -7.86 22.78 23.72
C TRP A 537 -9.32 22.97 23.30
N ALA A 538 -10.21 23.18 24.27
CA ALA A 538 -11.67 23.17 24.07
C ALA A 538 -12.16 24.13 22.96
N ASP A 539 -11.52 25.28 22.82
CA ASP A 539 -11.84 26.34 21.85
C ASP A 539 -11.26 26.11 20.44
N GLY A 540 -10.51 25.03 20.22
CA GLY A 540 -9.86 24.73 18.94
C GLY A 540 -8.45 25.27 18.77
N GLU A 541 -7.84 25.82 19.83
CA GLU A 541 -6.39 25.98 19.90
C GLU A 541 -5.70 24.61 19.97
N THR A 542 -4.49 24.50 19.41
CA THR A 542 -3.67 23.28 19.51
C THR A 542 -2.21 23.66 19.75
N THR A 543 -1.60 23.06 20.77
CA THR A 543 -0.20 23.29 21.16
C THR A 543 0.61 21.99 21.19
N ILE A 544 1.92 22.11 21.14
CA ILE A 544 2.90 21.06 21.43
C ILE A 544 3.73 21.49 22.64
N HIS A 545 3.79 20.67 23.68
CA HIS A 545 4.73 20.79 24.80
C HIS A 545 5.99 19.98 24.46
N PRO A 546 7.18 20.61 24.33
CA PRO A 546 8.33 19.97 23.69
C PRO A 546 9.12 19.05 24.65
N GLY A 547 9.41 17.82 24.23
CA GLY A 547 10.27 16.86 24.94
C GLY A 547 9.89 16.65 26.41
N VAL A 548 8.64 16.28 26.66
CA VAL A 548 8.07 16.19 28.02
C VAL A 548 8.78 15.09 28.82
N ASP A 549 9.16 15.41 30.05
CA ASP A 549 9.88 14.52 30.97
C ASP A 549 9.53 14.84 32.45
N PHE A 550 10.27 14.24 33.40
CA PHE A 550 10.08 14.48 34.83
C PHE A 550 10.46 15.88 35.33
N ALA A 551 11.19 16.68 34.56
CA ALA A 551 11.46 18.08 34.87
C ALA A 551 10.31 19.00 34.42
N GLY A 552 9.49 18.59 33.44
CA GLY A 552 8.19 19.22 33.17
C GLY A 552 7.72 19.18 31.72
N LEU A 553 6.91 20.19 31.39
CA LEU A 553 6.29 20.39 30.07
C LEU A 553 7.09 21.31 29.12
N HIS A 554 8.17 21.94 29.62
CA HIS A 554 9.14 22.74 28.84
C HIS A 554 8.57 23.87 27.95
N GLY A 555 7.42 24.44 28.34
CA GLY A 555 6.75 25.53 27.61
C GLY A 555 5.71 25.01 26.64
N GLU A 556 5.35 25.80 25.62
CA GLU A 556 4.37 25.40 24.59
C GLU A 556 4.67 26.06 23.23
N ILE A 557 4.36 25.35 22.15
CA ILE A 557 4.47 25.80 20.76
C ILE A 557 3.07 25.74 20.14
N LYS A 558 2.54 26.87 19.68
CA LYS A 558 1.16 26.98 19.19
C LYS A 558 1.08 26.70 17.68
N ILE A 559 0.46 25.57 17.32
CA ILE A 559 0.33 25.11 15.91
C ILE A 559 -1.06 25.36 15.30
N ARG A 560 -2.08 25.63 16.13
CA ARG A 560 -3.38 26.21 15.71
C ARG A 560 -3.82 27.29 16.70
N PRO A 561 -4.38 28.42 16.24
CA PRO A 561 -4.97 29.42 17.11
C PRO A 561 -6.31 28.95 17.69
N SER A 562 -6.74 29.59 18.79
CA SER A 562 -8.12 29.50 19.28
C SER A 562 -9.17 29.82 18.20
N LYS A 563 -10.37 29.25 18.35
CA LYS A 563 -11.51 29.32 17.40
C LYS A 563 -11.23 28.72 16.01
N SER A 564 -10.11 28.00 15.81
CA SER A 564 -9.86 27.31 14.54
C SER A 564 -10.87 26.17 14.29
N PRO A 565 -10.92 25.60 13.05
CA PRO A 565 -11.76 24.43 12.76
C PRO A 565 -11.54 23.25 13.71
N TRP A 566 -10.37 23.13 14.34
CA TRP A 566 -10.05 22.07 15.31
C TRP A 566 -10.95 22.08 16.55
N SER A 567 -11.72 23.15 16.78
CA SER A 567 -12.88 23.17 17.69
C SER A 567 -13.93 22.08 17.41
N ARG A 568 -13.92 21.50 16.18
CA ARG A 568 -14.75 20.36 15.74
C ARG A 568 -13.99 19.03 15.60
N ALA A 569 -12.69 18.99 15.87
CA ALA A 569 -11.96 17.72 16.02
C ALA A 569 -12.47 17.02 17.29
N ASP A 570 -12.80 15.74 17.19
CA ASP A 570 -13.50 15.00 18.25
C ASP A 570 -12.60 13.98 18.92
N VAL A 571 -11.83 13.21 18.12
CA VAL A 571 -10.75 12.33 18.59
C VAL A 571 -9.48 12.64 17.78
N VAL A 572 -8.33 12.65 18.46
CA VAL A 572 -7.01 12.98 17.89
C VAL A 572 -5.99 11.96 18.42
N THR A 573 -5.13 11.44 17.57
CA THR A 573 -4.05 10.52 17.94
C THR A 573 -2.86 10.69 16.98
N ALA A 574 -1.63 10.44 17.43
CA ALA A 574 -0.42 10.56 16.61
C ALA A 574 0.25 9.19 16.36
N GLY A 575 0.82 8.99 15.19
CA GLY A 575 1.45 7.74 14.77
C GLY A 575 2.49 7.95 13.67
N ALA A 576 2.92 6.84 13.06
CA ALA A 576 3.85 6.81 11.93
C ALA A 576 3.11 6.20 10.72
N PHE A 577 2.42 7.05 9.97
CA PHE A 577 1.53 6.71 8.86
C PHE A 577 2.08 7.16 7.49
N GLY A 578 3.08 8.03 7.50
CA GLY A 578 3.77 8.59 6.33
C GLY A 578 4.99 7.78 5.87
N PRO A 579 5.88 8.39 5.06
CA PRO A 579 7.01 7.70 4.43
C PRO A 579 8.23 7.51 5.34
N ASP A 580 8.22 8.08 6.55
CA ASP A 580 9.21 7.84 7.58
C ASP A 580 8.55 7.29 8.86
N THR A 581 9.35 6.72 9.76
CA THR A 581 8.86 6.00 10.94
C THR A 581 8.68 6.90 12.17
N THR A 582 8.69 8.21 12.02
CA THR A 582 8.55 9.17 13.14
C THR A 582 7.12 9.17 13.66
N ARG A 583 6.92 9.21 14.98
CA ARG A 583 5.58 9.28 15.59
C ARG A 583 5.03 10.72 15.55
N ASN A 584 4.95 11.34 14.36
CA ASN A 584 4.55 12.74 14.17
C ASN A 584 3.38 12.97 13.20
N ASP A 585 2.81 11.93 12.58
CA ASP A 585 1.62 12.06 11.76
C ASP A 585 0.36 12.09 12.65
N VAL A 586 -0.47 13.13 12.55
CA VAL A 586 -1.65 13.30 13.42
C VAL A 586 -2.93 12.95 12.69
N LEU A 587 -3.61 11.89 13.14
CA LEU A 587 -4.90 11.44 12.65
C LEU A 587 -6.02 12.09 13.47
N VAL A 588 -7.01 12.65 12.78
CA VAL A 588 -8.15 13.37 13.36
C VAL A 588 -9.46 12.77 12.86
N ARG A 589 -10.32 12.37 13.81
CA ARG A 589 -11.72 12.02 13.57
C ARG A 589 -12.57 13.24 13.96
N TRP A 590 -13.35 13.74 13.01
CA TRP A 590 -14.15 14.97 13.14
C TRP A 590 -15.57 14.70 13.65
N ARG A 591 -16.27 15.72 14.15
CA ARG A 591 -17.66 15.57 14.64
C ARG A 591 -18.69 15.17 13.58
N ASP A 592 -18.39 15.40 12.31
CA ASP A 592 -19.20 14.96 11.17
C ASP A 592 -18.90 13.52 10.74
N GLY A 593 -18.00 12.81 11.44
CA GLY A 593 -17.58 11.45 11.09
C GLY A 593 -16.52 11.38 10.00
N SER A 594 -16.11 12.50 9.36
CA SER A 594 -14.97 12.47 8.45
C SER A 594 -13.65 12.19 9.20
N VAL A 595 -12.66 11.67 8.49
CA VAL A 595 -11.33 11.35 9.06
C VAL A 595 -10.24 11.93 8.18
N THR A 596 -9.32 12.67 8.79
CA THR A 596 -8.15 13.24 8.12
C THR A 596 -6.84 12.81 8.76
N LEU A 597 -5.79 12.82 7.95
CA LEU A 597 -4.41 12.65 8.38
C LEU A 597 -3.61 13.91 8.05
N HIS A 598 -2.86 14.39 9.03
CA HIS A 598 -1.89 15.48 8.91
C HIS A 598 -0.49 14.88 9.01
N PRO A 599 0.18 14.54 7.90
CA PRO A 599 1.49 13.92 7.97
C PRO A 599 2.61 14.92 8.30
N GLY A 600 3.63 14.44 9.03
CA GLY A 600 4.85 15.17 9.34
C GLY A 600 4.67 16.40 10.25
N VAL A 601 3.73 16.38 11.20
CA VAL A 601 3.42 17.52 12.07
C VAL A 601 4.66 17.95 12.87
N ASP A 602 4.93 19.25 12.91
CA ASP A 602 6.08 19.78 13.61
C ASP A 602 5.80 21.13 14.30
N LYS A 603 6.86 21.74 14.84
CA LYS A 603 6.84 23.08 15.43
C LYS A 603 6.36 24.21 14.50
N ALA A 604 6.35 24.02 13.17
CA ALA A 604 5.84 24.98 12.19
C ALA A 604 4.35 24.74 11.86
N GLY A 605 3.84 23.52 12.03
CA GLY A 605 2.41 23.25 12.06
C GLY A 605 1.98 21.86 11.62
N LEU A 606 0.72 21.77 11.19
CA LEU A 606 0.04 20.53 10.76
C LEU A 606 0.19 20.21 9.26
N HIS A 607 0.94 21.03 8.52
CA HIS A 607 1.21 20.89 7.08
C HIS A 607 -0.03 20.57 6.24
N LYS A 608 0.05 19.53 5.38
CA LYS A 608 -0.99 19.11 4.45
C LYS A 608 -2.10 18.36 5.19
N GLU A 609 -3.35 18.55 4.77
CA GLU A 609 -4.47 17.69 5.17
C GLU A 609 -4.73 16.62 4.10
N THR A 610 -4.89 15.36 4.52
CA THR A 610 -5.26 14.25 3.65
C THR A 610 -6.55 13.61 4.14
N LYS A 611 -7.56 13.47 3.28
CA LYS A 611 -8.87 12.91 3.67
C LYS A 611 -8.90 11.39 3.47
N LEU A 612 -9.05 10.64 4.56
CA LEU A 612 -9.14 9.19 4.57
C LEU A 612 -10.60 8.71 4.49
N VAL A 613 -11.49 9.36 5.23
CA VAL A 613 -12.95 9.15 5.21
C VAL A 613 -13.60 10.50 4.90
N ARG A 614 -14.66 10.47 4.08
CA ARG A 614 -15.36 11.65 3.57
C ARG A 614 -16.82 11.64 3.99
#